data_AF-A0A7Y0G7X5-F1
#
_entry.id   AF-A0A7Y0G7X5-F1
#
_cell.length_a   1.000
_cell.length_b   1.000
_cell.length_c   1.000
_cell.angle_alpha   90.00
_cell.angle_beta   90.00
_cell.angle_gamma   90.00
#
_symmetry.space_group_name_H-M   'P 1'
#
loop_
_entity.id
_entity.type
_entity.pdbx_description
1 polymer ?
#
loop_
_entity_poly.entity_id
_entity_poly.type
_entity_poly.pdbx_seq_one_letter_code
_entity_poly.pdbx_strand_id
1 'polypeptide(L)'
;MDDIVRQAIAKWPNVPDCFGWLGLDARGNWYMRDDQAQAAGSFAAQEGGSNAGARGSLLKHAKLIDFIQRNYESDASGRWFFQNGPQRVYVELEATPFIWRVDAAPGFAVAAHTGQPAHVQRCVLDQQGRLYLQTDLGFGLVHTQDMLHAADALEQGLWMPEEFKAADLPARFAYVRSPQLLQKQ
;
A
#
# COMPACT_ATOMS: atom_id res chain seq x y z
N MET A 1 1.05 16.00 -2.22
CA MET A 1 0.12 16.46 -3.28
C MET A 1 0.70 17.65 -4.03
N ASP A 2 0.76 17.54 -5.35
CA ASP A 2 1.31 18.55 -6.26
C ASP A 2 0.42 19.80 -6.39
N ASP A 3 1.03 20.94 -6.74
CA ASP A 3 0.29 22.19 -6.95
C ASP A 3 -0.70 22.11 -8.11
N ILE A 4 -0.36 21.40 -9.19
CA ILE A 4 -1.27 21.18 -10.32
C ILE A 4 -2.54 20.44 -9.91
N VAL A 5 -2.40 19.51 -8.96
CA VAL A 5 -3.52 18.73 -8.42
C VAL A 5 -4.40 19.64 -7.55
N ARG A 6 -3.80 20.45 -6.68
CA ARG A 6 -4.52 21.44 -5.85
C ARG A 6 -5.30 22.44 -6.69
N GLN A 7 -4.72 22.95 -7.77
CA GLN A 7 -5.39 23.86 -8.70
C GLN A 7 -6.58 23.19 -9.40
N ALA A 8 -6.44 21.92 -9.78
CA ALA A 8 -7.51 21.18 -10.44
C ALA A 8 -8.71 20.92 -9.50
N ILE A 9 -8.46 20.61 -8.22
CA ILE A 9 -9.51 20.48 -7.18
C ILE A 9 -10.31 21.78 -7.05
N ALA A 10 -9.64 22.92 -6.99
CA ALA A 10 -10.31 24.22 -6.86
C ALA A 10 -11.21 24.55 -8.07
N LYS A 11 -10.81 24.10 -9.27
CA LYS A 11 -11.55 24.35 -10.51
C LYS A 11 -12.78 23.43 -10.66
N TRP A 12 -12.69 22.18 -10.19
CA TRP A 12 -13.73 21.17 -10.37
C TRP A 12 -13.93 20.36 -9.08
N PRO A 13 -14.62 20.89 -8.07
CA PRO A 13 -14.69 20.25 -6.75
C PRO A 13 -15.53 18.96 -6.71
N ASN A 14 -16.42 18.74 -7.69
CA ASN A 14 -17.43 17.68 -7.66
C ASN A 14 -17.19 16.60 -8.74
N VAL A 15 -15.98 16.05 -8.82
CA VAL A 15 -15.68 14.94 -9.72
C VAL A 15 -15.87 13.62 -8.99
N PRO A 16 -16.66 12.66 -9.52
CA PRO A 16 -16.87 11.37 -8.86
C PRO A 16 -15.57 10.62 -8.63
N ASP A 17 -15.45 10.01 -7.46
CA ASP A 17 -14.33 9.15 -7.12
C ASP A 17 -14.31 7.88 -7.98
N CYS A 18 -13.12 7.35 -8.23
CA CYS A 18 -12.88 6.15 -9.00
C CYS A 18 -12.45 5.00 -8.08
N PHE A 19 -13.03 3.81 -8.25
CA PHE A 19 -12.79 2.63 -7.41
C PHE A 19 -12.45 1.42 -8.27
N GLY A 20 -11.60 0.53 -7.74
CA GLY A 20 -11.33 -0.78 -8.33
C GLY A 20 -10.30 -0.80 -9.46
N TRP A 21 -9.99 0.33 -10.09
CA TRP A 21 -9.11 0.42 -11.27
C TRP A 21 -7.61 0.41 -10.97
N LEU A 22 -7.18 0.73 -9.74
CA LEU A 22 -5.78 0.74 -9.36
C LEU A 22 -5.54 -0.25 -8.20
N GLY A 23 -4.51 -1.07 -8.33
CA GLY A 23 -4.06 -2.00 -7.29
C GLY A 23 -2.60 -1.79 -6.88
N LEU A 24 -2.29 -2.07 -5.62
CA LEU A 24 -0.93 -2.07 -5.06
C LEU A 24 -0.60 -3.45 -4.48
N ASP A 25 0.36 -4.14 -5.11
CA ASP A 25 0.76 -5.48 -4.69
C ASP A 25 1.65 -5.47 -3.43
N ALA A 26 1.89 -6.66 -2.86
CA ALA A 26 2.73 -6.84 -1.67
C ALA A 26 4.24 -6.54 -1.90
N ARG A 27 4.63 -6.16 -3.13
CA ARG A 27 6.00 -5.79 -3.51
C ARG A 27 6.13 -4.30 -3.85
N GLY A 28 5.05 -3.53 -3.77
CA GLY A 28 5.05 -2.10 -4.06
C GLY A 28 4.84 -1.79 -5.54
N ASN A 29 4.40 -2.76 -6.34
CA ASN A 29 4.09 -2.57 -7.74
C ASN A 29 2.64 -2.12 -7.94
N TRP A 30 2.46 -1.21 -8.88
CA TRP A 30 1.16 -0.68 -9.27
C TRP A 30 0.55 -1.48 -10.42
N TYR A 31 -0.74 -1.77 -10.32
CA TYR A 31 -1.49 -2.51 -11.32
C TYR A 31 -2.72 -1.74 -11.79
N MET A 32 -2.95 -1.73 -13.10
CA MET A 32 -4.20 -1.24 -13.69
C MET A 32 -5.17 -2.41 -13.86
N ARG A 33 -6.39 -2.25 -13.35
CA ARG A 33 -7.43 -3.28 -13.34
C ARG A 33 -8.59 -2.87 -14.25
N ASP A 34 -8.59 -3.39 -15.47
CA ASP A 34 -9.71 -3.21 -16.38
C ASP A 34 -10.97 -3.97 -15.95
N ASP A 35 -12.06 -3.81 -16.70
CA ASP A 35 -13.34 -4.47 -16.39
C ASP A 35 -13.18 -6.00 -16.33
N GLN A 36 -12.32 -6.60 -17.16
CA GLN A 36 -12.07 -8.03 -17.15
C GLN A 36 -11.37 -8.46 -15.86
N ALA A 37 -10.33 -7.73 -15.44
CA ALA A 37 -9.62 -8.00 -14.18
C ALA A 37 -10.55 -7.81 -12.97
N GLN A 38 -11.42 -6.79 -12.99
CA GLN A 38 -12.39 -6.57 -11.92
C GLN A 38 -13.46 -7.67 -11.89
N ALA A 39 -13.93 -8.14 -13.05
CA ALA A 39 -14.86 -9.28 -13.14
C ALA A 39 -14.23 -10.60 -12.70
N ALA A 40 -12.90 -10.74 -12.85
CA ALA A 40 -12.17 -11.94 -12.44
C ALA A 40 -12.05 -12.11 -10.92
N GLY A 41 -12.30 -11.06 -10.11
CA GLY A 41 -12.38 -11.17 -8.65
C GLY A 41 -11.68 -10.03 -7.89
N SER A 42 -11.38 -10.27 -6.61
CA SER A 42 -10.67 -9.31 -5.75
C SER A 42 -9.20 -9.17 -6.14
N PHE A 43 -8.63 -7.98 -5.95
CA PHE A 43 -7.21 -7.75 -6.19
C PHE A 43 -6.32 -8.54 -5.22
N ALA A 44 -6.65 -8.53 -3.92
CA ALA A 44 -6.01 -9.38 -2.95
C ALA A 44 -6.35 -10.84 -3.27
N ALA A 45 -5.31 -11.68 -3.37
CA ALA A 45 -5.49 -13.11 -3.54
C ALA A 45 -6.28 -13.68 -2.34
N GLN A 46 -7.22 -14.59 -2.61
CA GLN A 46 -7.78 -15.44 -1.57
C GLN A 46 -6.69 -16.41 -1.10
N GLU A 47 -6.71 -16.78 0.18
CA GLU A 47 -5.76 -17.77 0.72
C GLU A 47 -5.82 -19.06 -0.12
N GLY A 48 -4.68 -19.46 -0.72
CA GLY A 48 -4.54 -20.73 -1.45
C GLY A 48 -4.42 -20.65 -2.98
N GLY A 49 -4.39 -19.47 -3.61
CA GLY A 49 -4.12 -19.39 -5.05
C GLY A 49 -3.89 -17.99 -5.61
N SER A 50 -3.05 -17.89 -6.64
CA SER A 50 -2.92 -16.65 -7.42
C SER A 50 -4.09 -16.55 -8.40
N ASN A 51 -4.97 -15.57 -8.23
CA ASN A 51 -5.87 -15.16 -9.31
C ASN A 51 -5.16 -14.10 -10.16
N ALA A 52 -4.22 -14.56 -11.00
CA ALA A 52 -3.43 -13.69 -11.85
C ALA A 52 -4.31 -12.78 -12.73
N GLY A 53 -5.49 -13.26 -13.15
CA GLY A 53 -6.45 -12.47 -13.91
C GLY A 53 -7.00 -11.27 -13.14
N ALA A 54 -7.27 -11.41 -11.84
CA ALA A 54 -7.84 -10.34 -11.01
C ALA A 54 -6.88 -9.18 -10.71
N ARG A 55 -5.57 -9.39 -10.90
CA ARG A 55 -4.55 -8.33 -10.74
C ARG A 55 -4.53 -7.33 -11.88
N GLY A 56 -4.95 -7.71 -13.08
CA GLY A 56 -4.83 -6.87 -14.26
C GLY A 56 -3.37 -6.68 -14.72
N SER A 57 -3.06 -5.50 -15.26
CA SER A 57 -1.79 -5.22 -15.94
C SER A 57 -0.83 -4.43 -15.07
N LEU A 58 0.42 -4.92 -14.94
CA LEU A 58 1.49 -4.20 -14.26
C LEU A 58 1.77 -2.86 -14.94
N LEU A 59 1.74 -1.77 -14.18
CA LEU A 59 2.05 -0.43 -14.66
C LEU A 59 3.57 -0.28 -14.82
N LYS A 60 4.03 0.09 -16.02
CA LYS A 60 5.46 0.24 -16.35
C LYS A 60 5.89 1.68 -16.66
N HIS A 61 4.93 2.60 -16.77
CA HIS A 61 5.19 3.98 -17.16
C HIS A 61 5.74 4.79 -15.97
N ALA A 62 7.06 4.88 -15.85
CA ALA A 62 7.75 5.53 -14.71
C ALA A 62 7.18 6.90 -14.33
N LYS A 63 6.98 7.82 -15.29
CA LYS A 63 6.41 9.15 -15.02
C LYS A 63 5.01 9.11 -14.37
N LEU A 64 4.19 8.14 -14.76
CA LEU A 64 2.86 7.96 -14.18
C LEU A 64 2.96 7.35 -12.77
N ILE A 65 3.87 6.39 -12.58
CA ILE A 65 4.13 5.80 -11.27
C ILE A 65 4.65 6.88 -10.29
N ASP A 66 5.59 7.71 -10.71
CA ASP A 66 6.09 8.87 -9.93
C ASP A 66 4.97 9.87 -9.61
N PHE A 67 4.03 10.07 -10.54
CA PHE A 67 2.87 10.92 -10.30
C PHE A 67 1.91 10.32 -9.27
N ILE A 68 1.62 9.01 -9.35
CA ILE A 68 0.81 8.28 -8.36
C ILE A 68 1.46 8.39 -6.98
N GLN A 69 2.74 8.05 -6.85
CA GLN A 69 3.46 8.00 -5.57
C GLN A 69 3.48 9.35 -4.84
N ARG A 70 3.65 10.47 -5.57
CA ARG A 70 3.70 11.83 -4.97
C ARG A 70 2.32 12.36 -4.55
N ASN A 71 1.25 11.74 -5.03
CA ASN A 71 -0.13 12.11 -4.77
C ASN A 71 -0.91 10.99 -4.07
N TYR A 72 -0.21 10.01 -3.48
CA TYR A 72 -0.79 8.87 -2.77
C TYR A 72 -0.95 9.18 -1.28
N GLU A 73 -2.17 9.08 -0.78
CA GLU A 73 -2.54 9.42 0.60
C GLU A 73 -3.80 8.65 1.05
N SER A 74 -4.17 8.79 2.32
CA SER A 74 -5.40 8.20 2.87
C SER A 74 -6.44 9.24 3.22
N ASP A 75 -7.71 8.84 3.16
CA ASP A 75 -8.78 9.63 3.76
C ASP A 75 -8.98 9.28 5.25
N ALA A 76 -9.88 10.03 5.91
CA ALA A 76 -10.19 9.84 7.33
C ALA A 76 -10.76 8.45 7.67
N SER A 77 -11.20 7.68 6.68
CA SER A 77 -11.73 6.32 6.85
C SER A 77 -10.67 5.24 6.58
N GLY A 78 -9.40 5.61 6.38
CA GLY A 78 -8.32 4.67 6.12
C GLY A 78 -8.33 4.08 4.71
N ARG A 79 -9.11 4.67 3.78
CA ARG A 79 -9.09 4.27 2.37
C ARG A 79 -7.98 5.04 1.67
N TRP A 80 -7.11 4.31 0.99
CA TRP A 80 -5.98 4.90 0.28
C TRP A 80 -6.34 5.20 -1.17
N PHE A 81 -5.88 6.33 -1.66
CA PHE A 81 -6.12 6.81 -3.02
C PHE A 81 -4.89 7.55 -3.53
N PHE A 82 -4.77 7.68 -4.85
CA PHE A 82 -3.96 8.76 -5.40
C PHE A 82 -4.85 9.86 -5.96
N GLN A 83 -4.44 11.11 -5.76
CA GLN A 83 -5.20 12.26 -6.22
C GLN A 83 -4.85 12.58 -7.68
N ASN A 84 -5.77 12.28 -8.59
CA ASN A 84 -5.66 12.51 -10.02
C ASN A 84 -6.39 13.79 -10.44
N GLY A 85 -5.75 14.94 -10.25
CA GLY A 85 -6.43 16.22 -10.41
C GLY A 85 -7.60 16.34 -9.39
N PRO A 86 -8.84 16.63 -9.81
CA PRO A 86 -9.97 16.70 -8.88
C PRO A 86 -10.49 15.33 -8.44
N GLN A 87 -10.15 14.25 -9.15
CA GLN A 87 -10.67 12.91 -8.89
C GLN A 87 -9.77 12.15 -7.92
N ARG A 88 -10.36 11.49 -6.92
CA ARG A 88 -9.66 10.47 -6.15
C ARG A 88 -9.78 9.13 -6.84
N VAL A 89 -8.66 8.44 -7.00
CA VAL A 89 -8.63 7.07 -7.50
C VAL A 89 -8.20 6.16 -6.36
N TYR A 90 -9.17 5.47 -5.77
CA TYR A 90 -8.97 4.58 -4.64
C TYR A 90 -8.24 3.31 -5.04
N VAL A 91 -7.36 2.86 -4.14
CA VAL A 91 -6.42 1.76 -4.37
C VAL A 91 -6.91 0.49 -3.70
N GLU A 92 -6.94 -0.59 -4.47
CA GLU A 92 -7.09 -1.95 -3.96
C GLU A 92 -5.74 -2.47 -3.47
N LEU A 93 -5.64 -2.81 -2.19
CA LEU A 93 -4.40 -3.25 -1.56
C LEU A 93 -4.38 -4.77 -1.46
N GLU A 94 -3.26 -5.37 -1.86
CA GLU A 94 -3.04 -6.80 -1.59
C GLU A 94 -2.84 -7.07 -0.10
N ALA A 95 -1.99 -6.26 0.54
CA ALA A 95 -1.59 -6.46 1.94
C ALA A 95 -1.80 -5.21 2.80
N THR A 96 -1.00 -4.16 2.57
CA THR A 96 -0.94 -2.94 3.37
C THR A 96 -0.74 -1.71 2.49
N PRO A 97 -1.03 -0.50 2.98
CA PRO A 97 -0.91 0.71 2.18
C PRO A 97 0.51 1.10 1.81
N PHE A 98 1.47 0.81 2.69
CA PHE A 98 2.89 0.91 2.39
C PHE A 98 3.51 -0.47 2.26
N ILE A 99 4.50 -0.56 1.37
CA ILE A 99 5.51 -1.60 1.35
C ILE A 99 6.83 -0.94 1.72
N TRP A 100 7.49 -1.45 2.75
CA TRP A 100 8.73 -0.91 3.29
C TRP A 100 9.94 -1.58 2.65
N ARG A 101 10.88 -0.77 2.19
CA ARG A 101 12.24 -1.17 1.88
C ARG A 101 13.11 -0.97 3.11
N VAL A 102 14.04 -1.88 3.33
CA VAL A 102 14.97 -1.85 4.47
C VAL A 102 16.39 -2.00 3.93
N ASP A 103 17.23 -1.01 4.21
CA ASP A 103 18.65 -1.05 3.87
C ASP A 103 19.43 -2.00 4.79
N ALA A 104 20.60 -2.45 4.31
CA ALA A 104 21.49 -3.30 5.09
C ALA A 104 22.03 -2.60 6.36
N ALA A 105 22.60 -3.41 7.24
CA ALA A 105 23.36 -2.96 8.40
C ALA A 105 24.48 -1.97 8.01
N PRO A 106 24.90 -1.07 8.93
CA PRO A 106 24.40 -0.92 10.29
C PRO A 106 23.19 0.02 10.42
N GLY A 107 22.77 0.66 9.32
CA GLY A 107 21.80 1.75 9.36
C GLY A 107 20.35 1.32 9.42
N PHE A 108 20.00 0.19 8.79
CA PHE A 108 18.62 -0.33 8.71
C PHE A 108 17.60 0.75 8.32
N ALA A 109 18.00 1.65 7.41
CA ALA A 109 17.15 2.75 6.99
C ALA A 109 15.89 2.21 6.33
N VAL A 110 14.74 2.77 6.70
CA VAL A 110 13.44 2.35 6.19
C VAL A 110 12.89 3.42 5.25
N ALA A 111 12.42 2.99 4.08
CA ALA A 111 11.74 3.87 3.13
C ALA A 111 10.50 3.19 2.55
N ALA A 112 9.46 3.97 2.28
CA ALA A 112 8.28 3.50 1.56
C ALA A 112 8.66 3.10 0.13
N HIS A 113 7.88 2.21 -0.49
CA HIS A 113 7.91 1.97 -1.93
C HIS A 113 7.69 3.25 -2.77
N THR A 114 7.12 4.30 -2.18
CA THR A 114 6.98 5.64 -2.77
C THR A 114 8.26 6.50 -2.70
N GLY A 115 9.34 5.97 -2.10
CA GLY A 115 10.64 6.64 -1.94
C GLY A 115 10.78 7.51 -0.69
N GLN A 116 9.73 7.65 0.14
CA GLN A 116 9.79 8.49 1.33
C GLN A 116 10.49 7.76 2.50
N PRO A 117 11.52 8.36 3.14
CA PRO A 117 12.14 7.78 4.33
C PRO A 117 11.15 7.80 5.50
N ALA A 118 11.28 6.82 6.40
CA ALA A 118 10.37 6.66 7.52
C ALA A 118 11.11 6.24 8.80
N HIS A 119 10.57 6.64 9.95
CA HIS A 119 11.08 6.28 11.26
C HIS A 119 10.22 5.18 11.88
N VAL A 120 10.83 4.03 12.17
CA VAL A 120 10.15 2.88 12.78
C VAL A 120 9.72 3.20 14.19
N GLN A 121 8.44 2.97 14.50
CA GLN A 121 7.84 3.16 15.81
C GLN A 121 7.45 1.82 16.46
N ARG A 122 7.00 0.86 15.64
CA ARG A 122 6.60 -0.48 16.09
C ARG A 122 6.93 -1.51 15.02
N CYS A 123 7.26 -2.70 15.48
CA CYS A 123 7.46 -3.87 14.65
C CYS A 123 6.37 -4.90 14.95
N VAL A 124 5.80 -5.51 13.92
CA VAL A 124 4.73 -6.52 14.05
C VAL A 124 5.09 -7.72 13.19
N LEU A 125 4.92 -8.91 13.74
CA LEU A 125 5.05 -10.17 13.00
C LEU A 125 3.68 -10.84 12.91
N ASP A 126 3.36 -11.41 11.76
CA ASP A 126 2.20 -12.28 11.64
C ASP A 126 2.56 -13.77 11.73
N GLN A 127 1.51 -14.58 11.82
CA GLN A 127 1.58 -16.03 11.89
C GLN A 127 2.09 -16.73 10.60
N GLN A 128 2.42 -15.97 9.55
CA GLN A 128 3.10 -16.44 8.34
C GLN A 128 4.58 -15.99 8.30
N GLY A 129 5.07 -15.35 9.37
CA GLY A 129 6.42 -14.80 9.45
C GLY A 129 6.62 -13.52 8.63
N ARG A 130 5.54 -12.86 8.19
CA ARG A 130 5.65 -11.57 7.52
C ARG A 130 5.87 -10.47 8.54
N LEU A 131 6.84 -9.61 8.26
CA LEU A 131 7.19 -8.50 9.11
C LEU A 131 6.51 -7.22 8.62
N TYR A 132 5.96 -6.45 9.54
CA TYR A 132 5.33 -5.17 9.29
C TYR A 132 5.93 -4.12 10.20
N LEU A 133 5.96 -2.88 9.71
CA LEU A 133 6.43 -1.73 10.49
C LEU A 133 5.32 -0.69 10.53
N GLN A 134 5.03 -0.21 11.75
CA GLN A 134 4.38 1.08 11.94
C GLN A 134 5.48 2.14 11.96
N THR A 135 5.32 3.15 11.14
CA THR A 135 6.21 4.31 11.08
C THR A 135 5.43 5.60 11.34
N ASP A 136 6.14 6.72 11.33
CA ASP A 136 5.57 8.06 11.28
C ASP A 136 4.76 8.35 10.01
N LEU A 137 5.04 7.65 8.90
CA LEU A 137 4.26 7.75 7.67
C LEU A 137 3.00 6.86 7.70
N GLY A 138 3.05 5.70 8.35
CA GLY A 138 1.91 4.78 8.45
C GLY A 138 2.30 3.32 8.64
N PHE A 139 1.35 2.42 8.39
CA PHE A 139 1.56 0.98 8.53
C PHE A 139 1.89 0.32 7.19
N GLY A 140 2.83 -0.62 7.19
CA GLY A 140 3.24 -1.31 5.98
C GLY A 140 3.97 -2.62 6.18
N LEU A 141 3.96 -3.45 5.14
CA LEU A 141 4.63 -4.74 5.04
C LEU A 141 6.09 -4.53 4.62
N VAL A 142 7.04 -5.20 5.26
CA VAL A 142 8.44 -5.24 4.81
C VAL A 142 8.52 -6.07 3.54
N HIS A 143 9.19 -5.51 2.53
CA HIS A 143 9.38 -6.14 1.24
C HIS A 143 10.13 -7.47 1.40
N THR A 144 9.68 -8.51 0.70
CA THR A 144 10.22 -9.88 0.89
C THR A 144 11.71 -10.01 0.59
N GLN A 145 12.26 -9.16 -0.29
CA GLN A 145 13.70 -9.16 -0.60
C GLN A 145 14.57 -8.55 0.50
N ASP A 146 13.97 -7.80 1.42
CA ASP A 146 14.70 -7.07 2.46
C ASP A 146 14.54 -7.75 3.84
N MET A 147 13.92 -8.93 3.88
CA MET A 147 13.70 -9.71 5.10
C MET A 147 15.00 -10.12 5.80
N LEU A 148 16.10 -10.29 5.05
CA LEU A 148 17.40 -10.58 5.64
C LEU A 148 17.91 -9.39 6.47
N HIS A 149 17.86 -8.17 5.91
CA HIS A 149 18.24 -6.96 6.64
C HIS A 149 17.32 -6.72 7.85
N ALA A 150 16.03 -7.01 7.69
CA ALA A 150 15.08 -6.88 8.78
C ALA A 150 15.31 -7.90 9.91
N ALA A 151 15.69 -9.13 9.57
CA ALA A 151 16.08 -10.15 10.55
C ALA A 151 17.32 -9.72 11.33
N ASP A 152 18.34 -9.17 10.67
CA ASP A 152 19.53 -8.64 11.35
C ASP A 152 19.18 -7.56 12.38
N ALA A 153 18.24 -6.66 12.06
CA ALA A 153 17.77 -5.62 12.99
C ALA A 153 17.03 -6.22 14.21
N LEU A 154 16.25 -7.28 14.02
CA LEU A 154 15.58 -8.01 15.10
C LEU A 154 16.59 -8.74 15.99
N GLU A 155 17.57 -9.42 15.40
CA GLU A 155 18.63 -10.15 16.12
C GLU A 155 19.53 -9.22 16.94
N GLN A 156 19.75 -7.99 16.47
CA GLN A 156 20.46 -6.95 17.21
C GLN A 156 19.61 -6.29 18.32
N GLY A 157 18.34 -6.68 18.46
CA GLY A 157 17.42 -6.11 19.45
C GLY A 157 17.00 -4.68 19.16
N LEU A 158 17.25 -4.18 17.93
CA LEU A 158 16.84 -2.82 17.52
C LEU A 158 15.34 -2.74 17.32
N TRP A 159 14.72 -3.83 16.85
CA TRP A 159 13.28 -3.96 16.70
C TRP A 159 12.76 -5.10 17.59
N MET A 160 11.65 -4.85 18.28
CA MET A 160 10.98 -5.84 19.13
C MET A 160 9.60 -6.14 18.56
N PRO A 161 9.38 -7.31 17.94
CA PRO A 161 8.13 -7.59 17.23
C PRO A 161 7.01 -7.96 18.21
N GLU A 162 5.83 -7.39 17.99
CA GLU A 162 4.57 -7.86 18.57
C GLU A 162 3.88 -8.82 17.59
N GLU A 163 3.29 -9.91 18.10
CA GLU A 163 2.56 -10.86 17.26
C GLU A 163 1.10 -10.44 17.07
N PHE A 164 0.66 -10.28 15.82
CA PHE A 164 -0.74 -10.05 15.47
C PHE A 164 -1.20 -10.96 14.32
N LYS A 165 -2.50 -11.29 14.27
CA LYS A 165 -3.05 -12.01 13.12
C LYS A 165 -3.17 -11.04 11.95
N ALA A 166 -2.79 -11.47 10.75
CA ALA A 166 -2.90 -10.67 9.53
C ALA A 166 -4.33 -10.14 9.28
N ALA A 167 -5.35 -10.91 9.66
CA ALA A 167 -6.76 -10.54 9.54
C ALA A 167 -7.16 -9.34 10.42
N ASP A 168 -6.45 -9.12 11.53
CA ASP A 168 -6.75 -8.06 12.50
C ASP A 168 -6.05 -6.74 12.16
N LEU A 169 -5.01 -6.78 11.30
CA LEU A 169 -4.19 -5.62 10.96
C LEU A 169 -4.99 -4.46 10.33
N PRO A 170 -5.91 -4.68 9.37
CA PRO A 170 -6.70 -3.59 8.78
C PRO A 170 -7.49 -2.79 9.83
N ALA A 171 -8.13 -3.49 10.77
CA ALA A 171 -8.91 -2.84 11.82
C ALA A 171 -7.99 -2.14 12.84
N ARG A 172 -6.85 -2.76 13.20
CA ARG A 172 -5.95 -2.25 14.23
C ARG A 172 -5.13 -1.03 13.76
N PHE A 173 -4.78 -0.99 12.48
CA PHE A 173 -3.96 0.07 11.88
C PHE A 173 -4.76 0.96 10.92
N ALA A 174 -6.10 0.91 11.02
CA ALA A 174 -7.05 1.79 10.33
C ALA A 174 -6.78 1.93 8.82
N TYR A 175 -6.75 0.81 8.10
CA TYR A 175 -6.68 0.82 6.63
C TYR A 175 -7.68 -0.14 5.99
N VAL A 176 -8.13 0.20 4.78
CA VAL A 176 -9.09 -0.59 4.01
C VAL A 176 -8.39 -1.26 2.83
N ARG A 177 -8.44 -2.59 2.75
CA ARG A 177 -7.84 -3.33 1.62
C ARG A 177 -8.61 -3.19 0.31
N SER A 178 -9.94 -3.12 0.37
CA SER A 178 -10.78 -3.00 -0.83
C SER A 178 -11.82 -1.89 -0.66
N PRO A 179 -11.48 -0.64 -1.00
CA PRO A 179 -12.47 0.44 -1.06
C PRO A 179 -13.63 0.13 -2.02
N GLN A 180 -13.41 -0.62 -3.10
CA GLN A 180 -14.47 -1.00 -4.04
C GLN A 180 -15.56 -1.86 -3.39
N LEU A 181 -15.20 -2.77 -2.48
CA LEU A 181 -16.19 -3.60 -1.78
C LEU A 181 -17.06 -2.81 -0.79
N LEU A 182 -16.57 -1.68 -0.27
CA LEU A 182 -17.36 -0.79 0.59
C LEU A 182 -18.45 -0.02 -0.16
N GLN A 183 -18.31 0.15 -1.48
CA GLN A 183 -19.32 0.83 -2.31
C GLN A 183 -20.51 -0.07 -2.66
N LYS A 184 -20.37 -1.39 -2.48
CA LYS A 184 -21.40 -2.39 -2.81
C LYS A 184 -22.26 -2.80 -1.61
N GLN A 185 -22.06 -2.17 -0.45
CA GLN A 185 -22.83 -2.34 0.78
C GLN A 185 -23.81 -1.19 0.94
#